data_AF-A0A0U4W2G0-F1
#
_entry.id   AF-A0A0U4W2G0-F1
#
_cell.length_a   1.000
_cell.length_b   1.000
_cell.length_c   1.000
_cell.angle_alpha   90.00
_cell.angle_beta   90.00
_cell.angle_gamma   90.00
#
_symmetry.space_group_name_H-M   'P 1'
#
loop_
_entity.id
_entity.type
_entity.pdbx_description
1 polymer ?
#
loop_
_entity_poly.entity_id
_entity_poly.type
_entity_poly.pdbx_seq_one_letter_code
_entity_poly.pdbx_strand_id
1 'polypeptide(L)'
;MAERKKSTLNELSEILADTIKEVLSANTATTIKVAPTLQKINSVALRPDLCAFLEFNGDYNGLLCMNFSKEAAFELYQRAMQFLGLPEEEISPNPLSEEVINFIGEMVNQIIGNFRKKIEQKYGLTAKNNQPMAISISHTIMMYIETSLNNSQARKISLRTESGHSFYAELSLEQTEFIPLKGLEGEDDASVEELLKEFF
;
A
#
# COMPACT_ATOMS: atom_id res chain seq x y z
N MET A 1 15.88 -26.98 -11.34
CA MET A 1 14.92 -26.81 -10.23
C MET A 1 13.67 -26.18 -10.81
N ALA A 2 12.50 -26.78 -10.65
CA ALA A 2 11.27 -26.20 -11.19
C ALA A 2 10.99 -24.87 -10.47
N GLU A 3 10.89 -23.79 -11.24
CA GLU A 3 10.53 -22.47 -10.74
C GLU A 3 9.15 -22.56 -10.10
N ARG A 4 9.08 -22.40 -8.78
CA ARG A 4 7.82 -22.55 -8.04
C ARG A 4 6.97 -21.32 -8.37
N LYS A 5 5.94 -21.49 -9.22
CA LYS A 5 5.02 -20.41 -9.59
C LYS A 5 4.55 -19.67 -8.33
N LYS A 6 4.84 -18.37 -8.24
CA LYS A 6 4.40 -17.55 -7.11
C LYS A 6 2.88 -17.46 -7.15
N SER A 7 2.25 -17.51 -5.98
CA SER A 7 0.81 -17.27 -5.88
C SER A 7 0.52 -15.81 -6.27
N THR A 8 -0.59 -15.55 -6.98
CA THR A 8 -1.06 -14.20 -7.35
C THR A 8 -0.94 -13.24 -6.18
N LEU A 9 -1.49 -13.60 -5.01
CA LEU A 9 -1.47 -12.73 -3.85
C LEU A 9 -0.05 -12.43 -3.33
N ASN A 10 0.90 -13.36 -3.50
CA ASN A 10 2.30 -13.09 -3.16
C ASN A 10 2.90 -12.07 -4.14
N GLU A 11 2.65 -12.21 -5.45
CA GLU A 11 3.12 -11.25 -6.46
C GLU A 11 2.50 -9.87 -6.22
N LEU A 12 1.20 -9.80 -5.95
CA LEU A 12 0.53 -8.54 -5.60
C LEU A 12 1.09 -7.93 -4.31
N SER A 13 1.43 -8.76 -3.32
CA SER A 13 2.07 -8.27 -2.09
C SER A 13 3.47 -7.70 -2.34
N GLU A 14 4.22 -8.25 -3.30
CA GLU A 14 5.52 -7.70 -3.71
C GLU A 14 5.35 -6.34 -4.40
N ILE A 15 4.42 -6.24 -5.37
CA ILE A 15 4.09 -4.97 -6.04
C ILE A 15 3.65 -3.91 -5.01
N LEU A 16 2.82 -4.30 -4.05
CA LEU A 16 2.36 -3.42 -2.98
C LEU A 16 3.54 -2.94 -2.11
N ALA A 17 4.44 -3.85 -1.71
CA ALA A 17 5.60 -3.51 -0.89
C ALA A 17 6.52 -2.49 -1.59
N ASP A 18 6.78 -2.68 -2.88
CA ASP A 18 7.57 -1.75 -3.69
C ASP A 18 6.86 -0.40 -3.83
N THR A 19 5.55 -0.41 -4.06
CA THR A 19 4.73 0.80 -4.17
C THR A 19 4.71 1.61 -2.87
N ILE A 20 4.56 0.94 -1.72
CA ILE A 20 4.64 1.61 -0.41
C ILE A 20 5.99 2.27 -0.23
N LYS A 21 7.07 1.55 -0.56
CA LYS A 21 8.43 2.08 -0.46
C LYS A 21 8.62 3.31 -1.34
N GLU A 22 8.20 3.25 -2.61
CA GLU A 22 8.31 4.36 -3.56
C GLU A 22 7.56 5.60 -3.09
N VAL A 23 6.26 5.47 -2.78
CA VAL A 23 5.41 6.60 -2.40
C VAL A 23 5.89 7.27 -1.12
N LEU A 24 6.17 6.49 -0.07
CA LEU A 24 6.60 7.05 1.20
C LEU A 24 8.00 7.67 1.08
N SER A 25 8.93 7.04 0.35
CA SER A 25 10.28 7.61 0.19
C SER A 25 10.24 8.92 -0.62
N ALA A 26 9.40 8.99 -1.66
CA ALA A 26 9.24 10.18 -2.49
C ALA A 26 8.63 11.36 -1.73
N ASN A 27 7.67 11.11 -0.84
CA ASN A 27 6.97 12.16 -0.10
C ASN A 27 7.68 12.60 1.19
N THR A 28 8.60 11.79 1.73
CA THR A 28 9.25 12.05 3.03
C THR A 28 10.76 12.26 2.93
N ALA A 29 11.35 12.05 1.75
CA ALA A 29 12.80 12.00 1.55
C ALA A 29 13.52 11.07 2.56
N THR A 30 12.87 9.97 2.94
CA THR A 30 13.44 8.95 3.86
C THR A 30 13.57 7.59 3.19
N THR A 31 14.40 6.73 3.77
CA THR A 31 14.50 5.33 3.33
C THR A 31 13.51 4.44 4.09
N ILE A 32 12.57 3.83 3.37
CA ILE A 32 11.70 2.78 3.93
C ILE A 32 12.33 1.40 3.77
N LYS A 33 12.40 0.65 4.87
CA LYS A 33 12.92 -0.72 4.90
C LYS A 33 11.77 -1.72 4.87
N VAL A 34 11.71 -2.53 3.83
CA VAL A 34 10.76 -3.65 3.71
C VAL A 34 11.44 -4.92 4.26
N ALA A 35 10.74 -5.69 5.09
CA ALA A 35 11.23 -6.98 5.56
C ALA A 35 11.29 -7.98 4.39
N PRO A 36 12.33 -8.83 4.30
CA PRO A 36 12.50 -9.79 3.20
C PRO A 36 11.59 -11.02 3.32
N THR A 37 10.41 -10.88 3.92
CA THR A 37 9.51 -12.01 4.20
C THR A 37 8.05 -11.53 4.21
N LEU A 38 7.21 -12.25 3.46
CA LEU A 38 5.76 -12.13 3.53
C LEU A 38 5.18 -13.11 4.55
N GLN A 39 4.27 -12.63 5.39
CA GLN A 39 3.56 -13.48 6.34
C GLN A 39 2.19 -13.86 5.77
N LYS A 40 1.90 -15.16 5.74
CA LYS A 40 0.52 -15.63 5.51
C LYS A 40 -0.26 -15.50 6.80
N ILE A 41 -1.38 -14.79 6.76
CA ILE A 41 -2.27 -14.56 7.90
C ILE A 41 -3.70 -14.98 7.55
N ASN A 42 -4.54 -15.15 8.57
CA ASN A 42 -5.91 -15.62 8.39
C ASN A 42 -6.87 -14.51 7.94
N SER A 43 -6.71 -13.32 8.52
CA SER A 43 -7.53 -12.15 8.25
C SER A 43 -6.68 -10.89 8.44
N VAL A 44 -7.09 -9.82 7.77
CA VAL A 44 -6.49 -8.49 7.98
C VAL A 44 -7.19 -7.80 9.13
N ALA A 45 -6.49 -6.89 9.79
CA ALA A 45 -7.03 -6.16 10.93
C ALA A 45 -6.47 -4.74 11.00
N LEU A 46 -7.29 -3.85 11.55
CA LEU A 46 -6.84 -2.57 12.07
C LEU A 46 -6.31 -2.81 13.48
N ARG A 47 -5.14 -2.28 13.78
CA ARG A 47 -4.46 -2.44 15.07
C ARG A 47 -4.31 -1.08 15.75
N PRO A 48 -4.01 -1.05 17.06
CA PRO A 48 -3.90 0.21 17.79
C PRO A 48 -2.94 1.24 17.17
N ASP A 49 -3.11 2.48 17.60
CA ASP A 49 -2.44 3.71 17.17
C ASP A 49 -3.10 4.39 15.98
N LEU A 50 -2.59 4.17 14.76
CA LEU A 50 -3.08 4.85 13.57
C LEU A 50 -3.16 3.89 12.39
N CYS A 51 -4.33 3.84 11.78
CA CYS A 51 -4.66 2.93 10.69
C CYS A 51 -5.19 3.70 9.49
N ALA A 52 -5.02 3.14 8.30
CA ALA A 52 -5.78 3.50 7.13
C ALA A 52 -6.25 2.23 6.42
N PHE A 53 -7.49 2.24 5.95
CA PHE A 53 -8.04 1.09 5.24
C PHE A 53 -8.97 1.50 4.11
N LEU A 54 -9.09 0.59 3.14
CA LEU A 54 -10.00 0.73 2.01
C LEU A 54 -10.26 -0.63 1.39
N GLU A 55 -11.44 -0.76 0.80
CA GLU A 55 -11.78 -1.84 -0.11
C GLU A 55 -11.63 -1.36 -1.55
N PHE A 56 -11.19 -2.25 -2.43
CA PHE A 56 -11.17 -2.06 -3.87
C PHE A 56 -11.93 -3.19 -4.56
N ASN A 57 -12.66 -2.86 -5.63
CA ASN A 57 -13.48 -3.79 -6.39
C ASN A 57 -13.39 -3.55 -7.90
N GLY A 58 -13.70 -4.58 -8.69
CA GLY A 58 -13.61 -4.54 -10.15
C GLY A 58 -13.36 -5.93 -10.72
N ASP A 59 -12.39 -6.04 -11.63
CA ASP A 59 -11.94 -7.34 -12.17
C ASP A 59 -11.32 -8.23 -11.08
N TYR A 60 -10.91 -7.61 -9.97
CA TYR A 60 -10.46 -8.25 -8.74
C TYR A 60 -10.90 -7.44 -7.52
N ASN A 61 -11.18 -8.14 -6.43
CA ASN A 61 -11.70 -7.55 -5.20
C ASN A 61 -10.75 -7.80 -4.03
N GLY A 62 -10.53 -6.79 -3.21
CA GLY A 62 -9.61 -6.87 -2.09
C GLY A 62 -9.78 -5.76 -1.06
N LEU A 63 -9.07 -5.91 0.05
CA LEU A 63 -9.06 -5.00 1.18
C LEU A 63 -7.62 -4.76 1.58
N LEU A 64 -7.26 -3.49 1.70
CA LEU A 64 -5.96 -3.06 2.20
C LEU A 64 -6.14 -2.42 3.58
N CYS A 65 -5.33 -2.88 4.54
CA CYS A 65 -5.18 -2.23 5.84
C CYS A 65 -3.71 -1.87 6.04
N MET A 66 -3.42 -0.58 6.17
CA MET A 66 -2.12 -0.09 6.63
C MET A 66 -2.22 0.30 8.09
N ASN A 67 -1.25 -0.15 8.88
CA ASN A 67 -1.22 0.04 10.31
C ASN A 67 0.14 0.60 10.72
N PHE A 68 0.13 1.74 11.37
CA PHE A 68 1.32 2.46 11.77
C PHE A 68 1.39 2.50 13.29
N SER A 69 2.55 2.19 13.85
CA SER A 69 2.83 2.65 15.22
C SER A 69 2.73 4.18 15.24
N LYS A 70 2.32 4.73 16.36
CA LYS A 70 2.26 6.17 16.58
C LYS A 70 3.57 6.87 16.20
N GLU A 71 4.71 6.28 16.56
CA GLU A 71 6.03 6.82 16.25
C GLU A 71 6.34 6.77 14.75
N ALA A 72 5.95 5.70 14.05
CA ALA A 72 6.13 5.60 12.61
C ALA A 72 5.28 6.62 11.84
N ALA A 73 3.99 6.76 12.20
CA ALA A 73 3.11 7.72 11.55
C ALA A 73 3.63 9.16 11.73
N PHE A 74 4.05 9.48 12.96
CA PHE A 74 4.57 10.80 13.27
C PHE A 74 5.89 11.10 12.58
N GLU A 75 6.85 10.18 12.59
CA GLU A 75 8.11 10.34 11.86
C GLU A 75 7.86 10.63 10.37
N LEU A 76 6.98 9.86 9.72
CA LEU A 76 6.68 10.06 8.30
C LEU A 76 6.07 11.44 8.04
N TYR A 77 5.12 11.87 8.88
CA TYR A 77 4.52 13.21 8.78
C TYR A 77 5.55 14.32 8.99
N GLN A 78 6.34 14.26 10.06
CA GLN A 78 7.36 15.28 10.35
C GLN A 78 8.36 15.39 9.21
N ARG A 79 8.83 14.26 8.69
CA ARG A 79 9.77 14.22 7.55
C ARG A 79 9.15 14.80 6.29
N ALA A 80 7.88 14.52 6.01
CA ALA A 80 7.16 15.14 4.89
C ALA A 80 7.07 16.67 5.05
N MET A 81 6.67 17.16 6.23
CA MET A 81 6.54 18.61 6.46
C MET A 81 7.89 19.33 6.36
N GLN A 82 8.95 18.73 6.93
CA GLN A 82 10.32 19.24 6.80
C GLN A 82 10.80 19.23 5.35
N PHE A 83 10.50 18.16 4.61
CA PHE A 83 10.84 18.06 3.19
C PHE A 83 10.13 19.14 2.33
N LEU A 84 8.91 19.53 2.72
CA LEU A 84 8.17 20.66 2.14
C LEU A 84 8.67 22.03 2.63
N GLY A 85 9.63 22.08 3.55
CA GLY A 85 10.25 23.31 4.04
C GLY A 85 9.53 23.98 5.21
N LEU A 86 8.62 23.29 5.90
CA LEU A 86 7.94 23.85 7.07
C LEU A 86 8.93 23.96 8.26
N PRO A 87 8.89 25.08 9.01
CA PRO A 87 9.63 25.23 10.27
C PRO A 87 9.15 24.22 11.33
N GLU A 88 10.04 23.80 12.23
CA GLU A 88 9.70 22.84 13.28
C GLU A 88 8.60 23.36 14.22
N GLU A 89 8.50 24.68 14.41
CA GLU A 89 7.46 25.28 15.25
C GLU A 89 6.05 25.22 14.63
N GLU A 90 5.95 25.04 13.31
CA GLU A 90 4.67 24.91 12.59
C GLU A 90 4.20 23.46 12.46
N ILE A 91 5.08 22.49 12.75
CA ILE A 91 4.75 21.07 12.70
C ILE A 91 3.99 20.69 13.96
N SER A 92 2.83 20.05 13.79
CA SER A 92 2.00 19.62 14.91
C SER A 92 2.82 18.75 15.88
N PRO A 93 2.86 19.07 17.20
CA PRO A 93 3.62 18.28 18.16
C PRO A 93 2.87 17.00 18.61
N ASN A 94 1.62 16.83 18.18
CA ASN A 94 0.78 15.72 18.59
C ASN A 94 0.78 14.61 17.50
N PRO A 95 1.32 13.41 17.80
CA PRO A 95 1.35 12.27 16.89
C PRO A 95 -0.02 11.76 16.40
N LEU A 96 -1.10 12.14 17.09
CA LEU A 96 -2.48 11.74 16.78
C LEU A 96 -3.35 12.94 16.40
N SER A 97 -2.75 14.04 15.93
CA SER A 97 -3.49 15.19 15.42
C SER A 97 -4.23 14.85 14.13
N GLU A 98 -5.25 15.64 13.80
CA GLU A 98 -5.98 15.52 12.53
C GLU A 98 -5.04 15.65 11.32
N GLU A 99 -3.99 16.47 11.43
CA GLU A 99 -2.99 16.64 10.36
C GLU A 99 -2.23 15.34 10.07
N VAL A 100 -1.79 14.62 11.11
CA VAL A 100 -1.08 13.34 10.94
C VAL A 100 -2.03 12.29 10.33
N ILE A 101 -3.28 12.25 10.79
CA ILE A 101 -4.29 11.32 10.28
C ILE A 101 -4.59 11.62 8.79
N ASN A 102 -4.78 12.89 8.44
CA ASN A 102 -5.02 13.32 7.07
C ASN A 102 -3.84 13.01 6.16
N PHE A 103 -2.61 13.27 6.62
CA PHE A 103 -1.39 12.90 5.89
C PHE A 103 -1.34 11.40 5.60
N ILE A 104 -1.61 10.56 6.59
CA ILE A 104 -1.60 9.10 6.39
C ILE A 104 -2.69 8.68 5.41
N GLY A 105 -3.88 9.27 5.49
CA GLY A 105 -4.96 9.03 4.52
C GLY A 105 -4.52 9.35 3.09
N GLU A 106 -3.83 10.47 2.88
CA GLU A 106 -3.31 10.88 1.58
C GLU A 106 -2.20 9.95 1.08
N MET A 107 -1.26 9.56 1.95
CA MET A 107 -0.22 8.59 1.59
C MET A 107 -0.82 7.25 1.16
N VAL A 108 -1.80 6.74 1.89
CA VAL A 108 -2.48 5.50 1.53
C VAL A 108 -3.28 5.65 0.23
N ASN A 109 -3.86 6.83 -0.02
CA ASN A 109 -4.57 7.13 -1.26
C ASN A 109 -3.64 7.10 -2.48
N GLN A 110 -2.43 7.66 -2.36
CA GLN A 110 -1.41 7.57 -3.40
C GLN A 110 -0.90 6.13 -3.58
N ILE A 111 -0.65 5.42 -2.49
CA ILE A 111 -0.21 4.01 -2.52
C ILE A 111 -1.21 3.14 -3.28
N ILE A 112 -2.51 3.24 -2.97
CA ILE A 112 -3.51 2.41 -3.63
C ILE A 112 -3.71 2.80 -5.10
N GLY A 113 -3.59 4.09 -5.44
CA GLY A 113 -3.62 4.55 -6.83
C GLY A 113 -2.50 3.93 -7.65
N ASN A 114 -1.25 4.05 -7.18
CA ASN A 114 -0.08 3.50 -7.86
C ASN A 114 -0.10 1.97 -7.90
N PHE A 115 -0.55 1.32 -6.83
CA PHE A 115 -0.66 -0.13 -6.77
C PHE A 115 -1.60 -0.67 -7.85
N ARG A 116 -2.81 -0.08 -7.97
CA ARG A 116 -3.78 -0.47 -9.00
C ARG A 116 -3.24 -0.19 -10.40
N LYS A 117 -2.59 0.95 -10.62
CA LYS A 117 -1.97 1.28 -11.91
C LYS A 117 -0.94 0.22 -12.32
N LYS A 118 -0.08 -0.22 -11.40
CA LYS A 118 0.90 -1.29 -11.67
C LYS A 118 0.23 -2.64 -11.97
N ILE A 119 -0.90 -2.96 -11.33
CA ILE A 119 -1.68 -4.17 -11.64
C ILE A 119 -2.29 -4.07 -13.04
N GLU A 120 -2.87 -2.92 -13.38
CA GLU A 120 -3.46 -2.66 -14.70
C GLU A 120 -2.41 -2.78 -15.79
N GLN A 121 -1.25 -2.15 -15.64
CA GLN A 121 -0.14 -2.26 -16.59
C GLN A 121 0.35 -3.70 -16.74
N LYS A 122 0.50 -4.44 -15.62
CA LYS A 122 1.07 -5.80 -15.66
C LYS A 122 0.08 -6.88 -16.13
N TYR A 123 -1.20 -6.75 -15.80
CA TYR A 123 -2.19 -7.82 -16.00
C TYR A 123 -3.39 -7.39 -16.86
N GLY A 124 -3.52 -6.11 -17.22
CA GLY A 124 -4.71 -5.58 -17.91
C GLY A 124 -5.97 -5.59 -17.05
N LEU A 125 -5.84 -5.69 -15.72
CA LEU A 125 -6.97 -5.79 -14.79
C LEU A 125 -7.20 -4.47 -14.06
N THR A 126 -8.45 -4.04 -14.01
CA THR A 126 -8.85 -2.76 -13.44
C THR A 126 -9.62 -2.95 -12.13
N ALA A 127 -9.40 -2.02 -11.20
CA ALA A 127 -10.17 -1.93 -9.96
C ALA A 127 -10.37 -0.47 -9.54
N LYS A 128 -11.43 -0.22 -8.78
CA LYS A 128 -11.79 1.07 -8.21
C LYS A 128 -11.85 0.97 -6.70
N ASN A 129 -11.56 2.07 -6.01
CA ASN A 129 -11.75 2.19 -4.56
C ASN A 129 -12.38 3.53 -4.21
N ASN A 130 -13.08 3.56 -3.07
CA ASN A 130 -13.41 4.80 -2.39
C ASN A 130 -12.16 5.35 -1.69
N GLN A 131 -12.20 6.62 -1.29
CA GLN A 131 -11.10 7.24 -0.56
C GLN A 131 -10.76 6.43 0.71
N PRO A 132 -9.48 6.19 1.01
CA PRO A 132 -9.09 5.50 2.23
C PRO A 132 -9.59 6.23 3.48
N MET A 133 -10.03 5.46 4.47
CA MET A 133 -10.36 5.99 5.79
C MET A 133 -9.16 5.84 6.71
N ALA A 134 -8.56 6.98 7.11
CA ALA A 134 -7.55 7.03 8.14
C ALA A 134 -8.18 7.30 9.51
N ILE A 135 -7.84 6.50 10.52
CA ILE A 135 -8.43 6.56 11.86
C ILE A 135 -7.40 6.23 12.94
N SER A 136 -7.59 6.82 14.12
CA SER A 136 -6.89 6.39 15.33
C SER A 136 -7.78 5.43 16.12
N ILE A 137 -7.22 4.28 16.55
CA ILE A 137 -7.97 3.28 17.33
C ILE A 137 -7.15 2.77 18.51
N SER A 138 -7.85 2.35 19.56
CA SER A 138 -7.24 1.82 20.79
C SER A 138 -7.30 0.30 20.89
N HIS A 139 -8.15 -0.35 20.08
CA HIS A 139 -8.38 -1.79 20.11
C HIS A 139 -8.28 -2.36 18.70
N THR A 140 -7.87 -3.62 18.59
CA THR A 140 -7.79 -4.31 17.29
C THR A 140 -9.19 -4.58 16.75
N ILE A 141 -9.44 -4.25 15.49
CA ILE A 141 -10.67 -4.53 14.75
C ILE A 141 -10.32 -5.50 13.62
N MET A 142 -10.89 -6.70 13.65
CA MET A 142 -10.75 -7.66 12.56
C MET A 142 -11.65 -7.26 11.39
N MET A 143 -11.10 -7.31 10.18
CA MET A 143 -11.80 -6.91 8.97
C MET A 143 -11.95 -8.11 8.02
N TYR A 144 -13.08 -8.16 7.33
CA TYR A 144 -13.39 -9.23 6.38
C TYR A 144 -13.95 -8.61 5.10
N ILE A 145 -13.59 -9.21 3.97
CA ILE A 145 -14.25 -8.91 2.69
C ILE A 145 -15.45 -9.83 2.60
N GLU A 146 -16.62 -9.27 2.30
CA GLU A 146 -17.79 -10.08 1.97
C GLU A 146 -17.56 -10.74 0.60
N THR A 147 -17.25 -12.03 0.61
CA THR A 147 -17.07 -12.82 -0.61
C THR A 147 -18.13 -13.91 -0.64
N SER A 148 -18.63 -14.23 -1.83
CA SER A 148 -19.70 -15.24 -2.02
C SER A 148 -19.37 -16.62 -1.45
N LEU A 149 -18.07 -16.92 -1.23
CA LEU A 149 -17.57 -18.21 -0.76
C LEU A 149 -16.72 -18.14 0.53
N ASN A 150 -16.63 -16.99 1.21
CA ASN A 150 -15.82 -16.77 2.43
C ASN A 150 -14.32 -17.16 2.34
N ASN A 151 -13.79 -17.32 1.13
CA ASN A 151 -12.43 -17.82 0.90
C ASN A 151 -11.50 -16.67 0.53
N SER A 152 -11.33 -15.69 1.41
CA SER A 152 -10.29 -14.67 1.22
C SER A 152 -8.92 -15.18 1.69
N GLN A 153 -7.86 -14.73 1.03
CA GLN A 153 -6.49 -14.98 1.45
C GLN A 153 -5.84 -13.67 1.84
N ALA A 154 -5.07 -13.68 2.93
CA ALA A 154 -4.40 -12.49 3.42
C ALA A 154 -2.87 -12.65 3.52
N ARG A 155 -2.16 -11.54 3.27
CA ARG A 155 -0.72 -11.41 3.47
C ARG A 155 -0.41 -10.17 4.29
N LYS A 156 0.64 -10.26 5.11
CA LYS A 156 1.20 -9.14 5.85
C LYS A 156 2.62 -8.87 5.41
N ILE A 157 2.87 -7.60 5.09
CA ILE A 157 4.16 -7.02 4.75
C ILE A 157 4.61 -6.20 5.95
N SER A 158 5.80 -6.49 6.48
CA SER A 158 6.38 -5.72 7.59
C SER A 158 7.34 -4.67 7.06
N LEU A 159 7.21 -3.44 7.53
CA LEU A 159 8.03 -2.31 7.14
C LEU A 159 8.59 -1.57 8.35
N ARG A 160 9.65 -0.80 8.12
CA ARG A 160 10.22 0.11 9.11
C ARG A 160 10.56 1.45 8.46
N THR A 161 10.36 2.51 9.21
CA THR A 161 10.87 3.84 8.88
C THR A 161 12.40 3.87 8.96
N GLU A 162 13.00 5.00 8.57
CA GLU A 162 14.45 5.20 8.66
C GLU A 162 14.96 5.03 10.09
N SER A 163 14.23 5.56 11.07
CA SER A 163 14.54 5.46 12.51
C SER A 163 14.19 4.09 13.12
N GLY A 164 13.58 3.19 12.34
CA GLY A 164 13.32 1.81 12.75
C GLY A 164 11.94 1.55 13.36
N HIS A 165 11.06 2.56 13.41
CA HIS A 165 9.68 2.42 13.89
C HIS A 165 8.88 1.53 12.95
N SER A 166 8.12 0.60 13.52
CA SER A 166 7.41 -0.42 12.75
C SER A 166 6.07 0.05 12.23
N PHE A 167 5.76 -0.37 11.01
CA PHE A 167 4.42 -0.32 10.44
C PHE A 167 4.23 -1.52 9.50
N TYR A 168 3.02 -1.81 9.08
CA TYR A 168 2.75 -2.95 8.19
C TYR A 168 1.54 -2.71 7.31
N ALA A 169 1.57 -3.34 6.14
CA ALA A 169 0.44 -3.45 5.24
C ALA A 169 -0.10 -4.88 5.29
N GLU A 170 -1.41 -5.01 5.41
CA GLU A 170 -2.14 -6.27 5.37
C GLU A 170 -3.07 -6.22 4.15
N LEU A 171 -2.85 -7.13 3.20
CA LEU A 171 -3.61 -7.23 1.95
C LEU A 171 -4.44 -8.49 1.98
N SER A 172 -5.76 -8.35 1.89
CA SER A 172 -6.70 -9.44 1.66
C SER A 172 -7.22 -9.39 0.23
N LEU A 173 -7.33 -10.55 -0.41
CA LEU A 173 -7.88 -10.70 -1.75
C LEU A 173 -8.85 -11.88 -1.76
N GLU A 174 -9.89 -11.80 -2.58
CA GLU A 174 -10.66 -12.99 -2.97
C GLU A 174 -9.71 -14.07 -3.52
N GLN A 175 -10.01 -15.35 -3.25
CA GLN A 175 -9.20 -16.45 -3.77
C GLN A 175 -9.35 -16.57 -5.29
N THR A 176 -8.47 -15.87 -6.00
CA THR A 176 -8.38 -15.88 -7.47
C THR A 176 -6.94 -16.06 -7.94
N GLU A 177 -6.78 -16.61 -9.14
CA GLU A 177 -5.50 -16.73 -9.81
C GLU A 177 -5.46 -15.84 -11.06
N PHE A 178 -4.44 -14.97 -11.16
CA PHE A 178 -4.19 -14.22 -12.38
C PHE A 178 -3.35 -15.11 -13.29
N ILE A 179 -3.97 -15.59 -14.36
CA ILE A 179 -3.34 -16.50 -15.32
C ILE A 179 -3.17 -15.72 -16.63
N PRO A 180 -1.94 -15.29 -16.97
CA PRO A 180 -1.69 -14.60 -18.22
C PRO A 180 -2.06 -15.47 -19.43
N LEU A 181 -2.68 -14.84 -20.43
CA LEU A 181 -2.94 -15.47 -21.71
C LEU A 181 -1.65 -15.46 -22.55
N LYS A 182 -1.30 -16.60 -23.16
CA LYS A 182 -0.08 -16.71 -23.97
C LYS A 182 -0.12 -15.74 -25.16
N GLY A 183 0.92 -14.92 -25.30
CA GLY A 183 1.09 -14.00 -26.42
C GLY A 183 0.37 -12.66 -26.27
N LEU A 184 -0.24 -12.39 -25.11
CA LEU A 184 -0.74 -11.07 -24.72
C LEU A 184 0.13 -10.58 -23.57
N GLU A 185 0.99 -9.60 -23.85
CA GLU A 185 1.68 -8.83 -22.82
C GLU A 185 0.81 -7.60 -22.49
N GLY A 186 0.87 -7.13 -21.24
CA GLY A 186 0.23 -5.87 -20.87
C GLY A 186 0.82 -4.72 -21.69
N GLU A 187 0.06 -3.64 -21.85
CA GLU A 187 0.57 -2.45 -22.55
C GLU A 187 1.79 -1.91 -21.80
N ASP A 188 2.98 -2.01 -22.40
CA ASP A 188 4.12 -1.21 -22.01
C ASP A 188 3.72 0.25 -22.27
N ASP A 189 3.37 0.97 -21.20
CA ASP A 189 3.22 2.42 -21.22
C ASP A 189 4.59 2.99 -21.66
N ALA A 190 4.73 3.26 -22.97
CA ALA A 190 5.86 4.01 -23.47
C ALA A 190 5.93 5.29 -22.63
N SER A 191 7.06 5.50 -21.95
CA SER A 191 7.21 6.66 -21.10
C SER A 191 6.97 7.93 -21.93
N VAL A 192 6.41 8.98 -21.33
CA VAL A 192 6.22 10.27 -22.03
C VAL A 192 7.54 10.73 -22.68
N GLU A 193 8.69 10.40 -22.08
CA GLU A 193 10.01 10.62 -22.65
C GLU A 193 10.31 9.78 -23.91
N GLU A 194 9.88 8.53 -23.98
CA GLU A 194 10.03 7.69 -25.19
C GLU A 194 9.14 8.16 -26.32
N LEU A 195 7.89 8.53 -26.02
CA LEU A 195 6.99 9.13 -27.01
C LEU A 195 7.55 10.45 -27.53
N LEU A 196 8.15 11.29 -26.67
CA LEU A 196 8.73 12.56 -27.08
C LEU A 196 9.97 12.40 -27.98
N LYS A 197 10.75 11.32 -27.83
CA LYS A 197 11.91 11.01 -28.70
C LYS A 197 11.51 10.64 -30.14
N GLU A 198 10.25 10.33 -30.41
CA GLU A 198 9.78 10.11 -31.78
C GLU A 198 9.45 11.41 -32.51
N PHE A 199 9.23 12.51 -31.78
CA PHE A 199 8.83 13.80 -32.34
C PHE A 199 9.92 14.88 -32.31
N PHE A 200 11.04 14.63 -31.61
CA PHE A 200 12.22 15.52 -31.51
C PHE A 200 13.52 14.74 -31.71
#